data_AF-A0A2I7SDP7-F1
#
_entry.id   AF-A0A2I7SDP7-F1
#
_cell.length_a   1.000
_cell.length_b   1.000
_cell.length_c   1.000
_cell.angle_alpha   90.00
_cell.angle_beta   90.00
_cell.angle_gamma   90.00
#
_symmetry.space_group_name_H-M   'P 1'
#
loop_
_entity.id
_entity.type
_entity.pdbx_description
1 polymer ?
#
loop_
_entity_poly.entity_id
_entity_poly.type
_entity_poly.pdbx_seq_one_letter_code
_entity_poly.pdbx_strand_id
1 'polypeptide(L)'
;MPKSEYLLVYGTLQKESQNSMSKYLAAHGQFVARGCFQGKLYQVSWFPGAVVSSNILEKVYGSIFKIDTSENVFKVLDAYEGIGRVPKASDLFKRESVHAMLDDGTTIETWVYLYNRSVNHLKRISSGDFLKFSDEGF
;
A
#
# COMPACT_ATOMS: atom_id res chain seq x y z
N MET A 1 -12.78 9.82 14.74
CA MET A 1 -13.34 9.15 13.55
C MET A 1 -13.05 7.67 13.67
N PRO A 2 -13.98 6.77 13.33
CA PRO A 2 -13.67 5.34 13.31
C PRO A 2 -12.53 5.13 12.31
N LYS A 3 -11.44 4.49 12.74
CA LYS A 3 -10.33 4.13 11.86
C LYS A 3 -10.86 3.11 10.86
N SER A 4 -10.59 3.26 9.56
CA SER A 4 -10.96 2.23 8.58
C SER A 4 -10.35 0.88 8.98
N GLU A 5 -11.12 -0.19 8.82
CA GLU A 5 -10.65 -1.57 9.01
C GLU A 5 -9.99 -2.12 7.73
N TYR A 6 -10.04 -1.38 6.63
CA TYR A 6 -9.52 -1.80 5.35
C TYR A 6 -8.10 -1.26 5.13
N LEU A 7 -7.24 -2.09 4.56
CA LEU A 7 -5.90 -1.74 4.13
C LEU A 7 -5.72 -2.10 2.66
N LEU A 8 -5.34 -1.13 1.84
CA LEU A 8 -4.87 -1.34 0.47
C LEU A 8 -3.35 -1.51 0.47
N VAL A 9 -2.89 -2.65 -0.07
CA VAL A 9 -1.47 -2.96 -0.26
C VAL A 9 -1.14 -3.09 -1.75
N TYR A 10 -0.04 -2.46 -2.18
CA TYR A 10 0.34 -2.35 -3.59
C TYR A 10 1.78 -2.82 -3.89
N GLY A 11 2.46 -3.40 -2.89
CA GLY A 11 3.86 -3.79 -2.96
C GLY A 11 4.13 -5.10 -2.24
N THR A 12 5.18 -5.12 -1.41
CA THR A 12 5.69 -6.34 -0.75
C THR A 12 4.71 -7.00 0.22
N LEU A 13 3.68 -6.28 0.66
CA LEU A 13 2.61 -6.82 1.50
C LEU A 13 1.55 -7.60 0.69
N GLN A 14 1.54 -7.49 -0.64
CA GLN A 14 0.63 -8.27 -1.47
C GLN A 14 0.94 -9.76 -1.36
N LYS A 15 -0.11 -10.59 -1.45
CA LYS A 15 -0.04 -12.05 -1.25
C LYS A 15 0.99 -12.70 -2.18
N GLU A 16 1.09 -12.19 -3.40
CA GLU A 16 1.99 -12.62 -4.47
C GLU A 16 3.46 -12.50 -4.09
N SER A 17 3.82 -11.62 -3.14
CA SER A 17 5.21 -11.45 -2.70
C SER A 17 5.72 -12.63 -1.85
N GLN A 18 4.82 -13.47 -1.31
CA GLN A 18 5.11 -14.70 -0.53
C GLN A 18 6.15 -14.59 0.60
N ASN A 19 6.51 -13.38 1.04
CA ASN A 19 7.41 -13.14 2.15
C ASN A 19 6.70 -13.32 3.50
N SER A 20 7.46 -13.21 4.60
CA SER A 20 6.91 -13.38 5.95
C SER A 20 5.79 -12.38 6.27
N MET A 21 5.89 -11.14 5.79
CA MET A 21 4.93 -10.10 6.10
C MET A 21 3.64 -10.19 5.26
N SER A 22 3.72 -10.62 4.00
CA SER A 22 2.52 -10.89 3.21
C SER A 22 1.74 -12.09 3.77
N LYS A 23 2.43 -13.11 4.28
CA LYS A 23 1.81 -14.23 5.01
C LYS A 23 1.19 -13.79 6.34
N TYR A 24 1.87 -12.91 7.08
CA TYR A 24 1.33 -12.33 8.31
C TYR A 24 0.04 -11.55 8.05
N LEU A 25 0.04 -10.67 7.05
CA LEU A 25 -1.15 -9.93 6.65
C LEU A 25 -2.31 -10.87 6.27
N ALA A 26 -2.04 -11.89 5.45
CA ALA A 26 -3.05 -12.87 5.05
C ALA A 26 -3.59 -13.73 6.20
N ALA A 27 -2.84 -13.88 7.29
CA ALA A 27 -3.27 -14.59 8.49
C ALA A 27 -4.05 -13.71 9.49
N HIS A 28 -3.95 -12.38 9.36
CA HIS A 28 -4.56 -11.39 10.25
C HIS A 28 -5.51 -10.44 9.51
N GLY A 29 -5.90 -10.80 8.30
CA GLY A 29 -6.79 -10.02 7.47
C GLY A 29 -7.37 -10.88 6.36
N GLN A 30 -8.59 -10.54 5.99
CA GLN A 30 -9.33 -11.18 4.92
C GLN A 30 -9.13 -10.39 3.62
N PHE A 31 -8.68 -11.06 2.56
CA PHE A 31 -8.71 -10.47 1.22
C PHE A 31 -10.16 -10.16 0.82
N VAL A 32 -10.42 -8.92 0.40
CA VAL A 32 -11.75 -8.43 0.02
C VAL A 32 -11.87 -8.39 -1.50
N ALA A 33 -11.01 -7.62 -2.14
CA ALA A 33 -11.03 -7.40 -3.57
C ALA A 33 -9.70 -6.81 -4.05
N ARG A 34 -9.51 -6.79 -5.37
CA ARG A 34 -8.55 -5.87 -5.98
C ARG A 34 -9.19 -4.49 -6.16
N GLY A 35 -8.34 -3.48 -6.27
CA GLY A 35 -8.79 -2.12 -6.52
C GLY A 35 -7.61 -1.17 -6.71
N CYS A 36 -7.92 0.12 -6.72
CA CYS A 36 -6.93 1.15 -6.92
C CYS A 36 -7.26 2.44 -6.17
N PHE A 37 -6.24 3.25 -5.92
CA PHE A 37 -6.41 4.63 -5.46
C PHE A 37 -5.68 5.59 -6.41
N GLN A 38 -6.04 6.87 -6.35
CA GLN A 38 -5.42 7.90 -7.18
C GLN A 38 -3.99 8.23 -6.69
N GLY A 39 -2.99 7.87 -7.49
CA GLY A 39 -1.60 7.98 -7.09
C GLY A 39 -0.59 7.67 -8.19
N LYS A 40 0.68 7.94 -7.89
CA LYS A 40 1.82 7.56 -8.72
C LYS A 40 2.64 6.51 -7.98
N LEU A 41 3.09 5.51 -8.73
CA LEU A 41 3.95 4.45 -8.22
C LEU A 41 5.38 4.62 -8.73
N TYR A 42 6.35 4.41 -7.85
CA TYR A 42 7.78 4.49 -8.16
C TYR A 42 8.51 3.24 -7.68
N GLN A 43 9.55 2.85 -8.40
CA GLN A 43 10.51 1.87 -7.94
C GLN A 43 11.51 2.57 -7.00
N VAL A 44 11.42 2.29 -5.69
CA VAL A 44 12.35 2.82 -4.69
C VAL A 44 13.62 1.97 -4.67
N SER A 45 13.45 0.65 -4.63
CA SER A 45 14.53 -0.34 -4.66
C SER A 45 13.92 -1.69 -5.09
N TRP A 46 14.16 -2.76 -4.33
CA TRP A 46 13.44 -4.03 -4.42
C TRP A 46 11.96 -3.92 -3.98
N PHE A 47 11.54 -2.75 -3.47
CA PHE A 47 10.18 -2.44 -3.07
C PHE A 47 9.67 -1.15 -3.76
N PRO A 48 8.34 -0.99 -3.91
CA PRO A 48 7.75 0.20 -4.50
C PRO A 48 7.45 1.29 -3.46
N GLY A 49 7.25 2.51 -3.94
CA GLY A 49 6.73 3.62 -3.15
C GLY A 49 5.64 4.37 -3.91
N ALA A 50 4.47 4.51 -3.30
CA ALA A 50 3.36 5.29 -3.85
C ALA A 50 3.22 6.66 -3.19
N VAL A 51 2.81 7.65 -3.98
CA VAL A 51 2.40 8.98 -3.50
C VAL A 51 1.05 9.34 -4.08
N VAL A 52 0.26 10.14 -3.36
CA VAL A 52 -1.03 10.64 -3.86
C VAL A 52 -0.81 11.53 -5.08
N SER A 53 -1.76 11.50 -6.01
CA SER A 53 -1.77 12.36 -7.19
C SER A 53 -3.05 13.20 -7.23
N SER A 54 -3.00 14.35 -7.88
CA SER A 54 -4.18 15.14 -8.25
C SER A 54 -4.75 14.77 -9.63
N ASN A 55 -4.07 13.92 -10.40
CA ASN A 55 -4.53 13.47 -11.72
C ASN A 55 -5.31 12.16 -11.60
N ILE A 56 -6.60 12.18 -11.98
CA ILE A 56 -7.52 11.04 -11.94
C ILE A 56 -7.10 9.85 -12.82
N LEU A 57 -6.25 10.09 -13.83
CA LEU A 57 -5.74 9.05 -14.72
C LEU A 57 -4.60 8.25 -14.09
N GLU A 58 -4.00 8.78 -13.02
CA GLU A 58 -2.88 8.12 -12.34
C GLU A 58 -3.41 7.28 -11.19
N LYS A 59 -3.25 5.96 -11.32
CA LYS A 59 -3.78 4.98 -10.40
C LYS A 59 -2.66 4.10 -9.90
N VAL A 60 -2.77 3.69 -8.64
CA VAL A 60 -1.95 2.64 -8.04
C VAL A 60 -2.86 1.47 -7.72
N TYR A 61 -2.55 0.32 -8.30
CA TYR A 61 -3.33 -0.90 -8.19
C TYR A 61 -2.78 -1.77 -7.06
N GLY A 62 -3.69 -2.44 -6.36
CA GLY A 62 -3.33 -3.30 -5.26
C GLY A 62 -4.48 -4.19 -4.82
N SER A 63 -4.26 -4.80 -3.66
CA SER A 63 -5.22 -5.68 -3.00
C SER A 63 -5.74 -5.02 -1.73
N ILE A 64 -7.04 -5.11 -1.50
CA ILE A 64 -7.70 -4.62 -0.30
C ILE A 64 -7.90 -5.79 0.65
N PHE A 65 -7.45 -5.61 1.88
CA PHE A 65 -7.67 -6.53 3.00
C PHE A 65 -8.55 -5.85 4.05
N LYS A 66 -9.51 -6.59 4.60
CA LYS A 66 -10.16 -6.22 5.86
C LYS A 66 -9.32 -6.79 6.99
N ILE A 67 -8.76 -5.93 7.83
CA ILE A 67 -7.89 -6.32 8.93
C ILE A 67 -8.73 -6.71 10.14
N ASP A 68 -8.40 -7.83 10.77
CA ASP A 68 -9.03 -8.24 12.03
C ASP A 68 -8.68 -7.21 13.08
N THR A 69 -9.69 -6.53 13.63
CA THR A 69 -9.59 -5.25 14.37
C THR A 69 -8.89 -5.37 15.73
N SER A 70 -7.63 -5.79 15.74
CA SER A 70 -6.70 -5.60 16.85
C SER A 70 -5.69 -4.54 16.43
N GLU A 71 -5.55 -3.47 17.23
CA GLU A 71 -4.54 -2.42 16.99
C GLU A 71 -3.11 -2.96 16.83
N ASN A 72 -2.88 -4.20 17.24
CA ASN A 72 -1.61 -4.90 17.15
C ASN A 72 -1.18 -5.20 15.70
N VAL A 73 -2.11 -5.52 14.79
CA VAL A 73 -1.75 -5.82 13.39
C VAL A 73 -1.14 -4.59 12.74
N PHE A 74 -1.81 -3.45 12.88
CA PHE A 74 -1.33 -2.18 12.35
C PHE A 74 0.01 -1.74 12.95
N LYS A 75 0.29 -2.03 14.24
CA LYS A 75 1.61 -1.77 14.85
C LYS A 75 2.72 -2.62 14.24
N VAL A 76 2.44 -3.89 13.92
CA VAL A 76 3.41 -4.78 13.27
C VAL A 76 3.70 -4.30 11.85
N LEU A 77 2.65 -3.93 11.11
CA LEU A 77 2.78 -3.40 9.75
C LEU A 77 3.49 -2.04 9.73
N ASP A 78 3.19 -1.14 10.68
CA ASP A 78 3.89 0.15 10.84
C ASP A 78 5.40 -0.08 11.04
N ALA A 79 5.78 -0.99 11.94
CA ALA A 79 7.19 -1.30 12.18
C ALA A 79 7.89 -1.89 10.94
N TYR A 80 7.21 -2.73 10.17
CA TYR A 80 7.72 -3.28 8.91
C TYR A 80 7.94 -2.20 7.85
N GLU A 81 7.01 -1.25 7.72
CA GLU A 81 7.08 -0.13 6.79
C GLU A 81 8.01 1.01 7.28
N GLY A 82 8.75 0.79 8.37
CA GLY A 82 9.70 1.76 8.90
C GLY A 82 9.05 2.98 9.54
N ILE A 83 7.83 2.82 10.08
CA ILE A 83 7.12 3.82 10.89
C ILE A 83 7.47 3.56 12.36
N GLY A 84 7.97 4.60 13.04
CA GLY A 84 8.31 4.51 14.46
C GLY A 84 7.07 4.41 15.36
N ARG A 85 7.28 4.06 16.64
CA ARG A 85 6.20 4.08 17.65
C ARG A 85 5.47 5.42 17.73
N VAL A 86 6.21 6.50 17.47
CA VAL A 86 5.70 7.85 17.27
C VAL A 86 6.07 8.23 15.84
N PRO A 87 5.10 8.43 14.94
CA PRO A 87 5.37 8.79 13.55
C PRO A 87 6.22 10.07 13.45
N LYS A 88 7.23 10.06 12.58
CA LYS A 88 8.12 11.20 12.34
C LYS A 88 8.15 11.55 10.86
N ALA A 89 8.49 12.80 10.57
CA ALA A 89 8.80 13.22 9.19
C ALA A 89 9.97 12.43 8.57
N SER A 90 10.80 11.81 9.41
CA SER A 90 11.90 10.94 9.02
C SER A 90 11.51 9.49 8.76
N ASP A 91 10.24 9.09 8.87
CA ASP A 91 9.83 7.72 8.59
C ASP A 91 9.81 7.45 7.09
N LEU A 92 10.06 6.20 6.70
CA LEU A 92 10.17 5.82 5.28
C LEU A 92 8.82 5.91 4.57
N PHE A 93 7.79 5.42 5.26
CA PHE A 93 6.40 5.52 4.85
C PHE A 93 5.59 6.29 5.88
N LYS A 94 4.36 6.63 5.51
CA LYS A 94 3.32 7.14 6.40
C LYS A 94 2.02 6.42 6.09
N ARG A 95 1.24 6.06 7.11
CA ARG A 95 -0.09 5.48 6.91
C ARG A 95 -1.13 6.58 6.81
N GLU A 96 -1.80 6.69 5.67
CA GLU A 96 -2.84 7.68 5.41
C GLU A 96 -4.14 7.02 4.91
N SER A 97 -5.27 7.69 5.16
CA SER A 97 -6.56 7.25 4.67
C SER A 97 -6.79 7.78 3.25
N VAL A 98 -7.23 6.92 2.34
CA VAL A 98 -7.57 7.26 0.96
C VAL A 98 -8.89 6.61 0.57
N HIS A 99 -9.50 7.13 -0.50
CA HIS A 99 -10.60 6.45 -1.17
C HIS A 99 -10.04 5.51 -2.23
N ALA A 100 -10.37 4.22 -2.10
CA ALA A 100 -10.05 3.21 -3.10
C ALA A 100 -11.30 2.82 -3.87
N MET A 101 -11.17 2.69 -5.19
CA MET A 101 -12.18 2.15 -6.08
C MET A 101 -11.87 0.67 -6.30
N LEU A 102 -12.82 -0.20 -5.95
CA LEU A 102 -12.76 -1.64 -6.15
C LEU A 102 -13.10 -1.99 -7.60
N ASP A 103 -12.78 -3.21 -8.02
CA ASP A 103 -13.03 -3.70 -9.39
C ASP A 103 -14.52 -3.73 -9.77
N ASP A 104 -15.43 -3.79 -8.79
CA ASP A 104 -16.89 -3.72 -9.00
C ASP A 104 -17.43 -2.28 -9.13
N GLY A 105 -16.54 -1.27 -9.04
CA GLY A 105 -16.88 0.15 -9.07
C GLY A 105 -17.24 0.76 -7.71
N THR A 106 -17.34 -0.04 -6.64
CA THR A 106 -17.56 0.45 -5.28
C THR A 106 -16.38 1.28 -4.79
N THR A 107 -16.65 2.40 -4.12
CA THR A 107 -15.61 3.20 -3.46
C THR A 107 -15.67 2.98 -1.96
N ILE A 108 -14.51 2.70 -1.35
CA ILE A 108 -14.36 2.54 0.10
C ILE A 108 -13.25 3.44 0.66
N GLU A 109 -13.36 3.82 1.92
CA GLU A 109 -12.26 4.42 2.67
C GLU A 109 -11.32 3.34 3.19
N THR A 110 -10.02 3.46 2.95
CA THR A 110 -9.00 2.47 3.33
C THR A 110 -7.69 3.13 3.72
N TRP A 111 -6.95 2.50 4.63
CA TRP A 111 -5.56 2.84 4.89
C TRP A 111 -4.67 2.45 3.71
N VAL A 112 -3.61 3.20 3.52
CA VAL A 112 -2.50 2.87 2.62
C VAL A 112 -1.19 3.40 3.21
N TYR A 113 -0.08 2.68 2.97
CA TYR A 113 1.26 3.17 3.31
C TYR A 113 1.80 3.97 2.13
N LEU A 114 1.97 5.28 2.29
CA LEU A 114 2.51 6.17 1.26
C LEU A 114 4.00 6.43 1.52
N TYR A 115 4.79 6.42 0.44
CA TYR A 115 6.20 6.73 0.51
C TYR A 115 6.41 8.18 0.93
N ASN A 116 7.25 8.40 1.94
CA ASN A 116 7.39 9.68 2.62
C ASN A 116 8.74 10.36 2.34
N ARG A 117 9.46 9.95 1.28
CA ARG A 117 10.70 10.58 0.82
C ARG A 117 10.56 11.17 -0.57
N SER A 118 11.59 11.92 -0.99
CA SER A 118 11.66 12.46 -2.34
C SER A 118 11.62 11.36 -3.40
N VAL A 119 10.80 11.56 -4.42
CA VAL A 119 10.64 10.67 -5.58
C VAL A 119 11.34 11.19 -6.84
N ASN A 120 12.00 12.36 -6.77
CA ASN A 120 12.50 13.08 -7.95
C ASN A 120 13.50 12.28 -8.80
N HIS A 121 14.20 11.31 -8.21
CA HIS A 121 15.22 10.50 -8.86
C HIS A 121 14.75 9.06 -9.13
N LEU A 122 13.51 8.72 -8.76
CA LEU A 122 13.02 7.35 -8.84
C LEU A 122 12.37 7.07 -10.19
N LYS A 123 12.55 5.84 -10.68
CA LYS A 123 11.86 5.35 -11.89
C LYS A 123 10.37 5.23 -11.60
N ARG A 124 9.55 5.93 -12.37
CA ARG A 124 8.09 5.79 -12.30
C ARG A 124 7.67 4.44 -12.89
N ILE A 125 6.79 3.74 -12.20
CA ILE A 125 6.10 2.55 -12.68
C ILE A 125 4.76 3.02 -13.29
N SER A 126 4.77 3.28 -14.60
CA SER A 126 3.62 3.88 -15.30
C SER A 126 2.37 3.02 -15.32
N SER A 127 2.51 1.69 -15.19
CA SER A 127 1.37 0.77 -15.06
C SER A 127 0.58 0.96 -13.76
N GLY A 128 1.21 1.56 -12.74
CA GLY A 128 0.63 1.65 -11.39
C GLY A 128 0.53 0.32 -10.66
N ASP A 129 1.03 -0.78 -11.23
CA ASP A 129 0.93 -2.13 -10.68
C ASP A 129 2.35 -2.71 -10.51
N PHE A 130 2.77 -2.85 -9.25
CA PHE A 130 4.12 -3.34 -8.93
C PHE A 130 4.33 -4.79 -9.36
N LEU A 131 3.28 -5.63 -9.35
CA LEU A 131 3.41 -7.04 -9.71
C LEU A 131 3.74 -7.21 -11.20
N LYS A 132 3.15 -6.36 -12.05
CA LYS A 132 3.51 -6.32 -13.48
C LYS A 132 4.92 -5.81 -13.73
N PHE A 133 5.46 -5.01 -12.81
CA PHE A 133 6.80 -4.46 -12.91
C PHE A 133 7.88 -5.45 -12.47
N SER A 134 7.62 -6.24 -11.43
CA SER A 134 8.57 -7.24 -10.93
C SER A 134 8.79 -8.43 -11.87
N ASP A 135 7.84 -8.70 -12.76
CA ASP A 135 7.95 -9.76 -13.77
C ASP A 135 8.92 -9.41 -14.92
N GLU A 136 9.36 -8.15 -15.04
CA GLU A 136 10.31 -7.71 -16.08
C GLU A 136 11.79 -8.02 -15.76
N GLY A 137 12.04 -8.80 -14.70
CA GLY A 137 13.36 -9.38 -14.41
C GLY A 137 14.31 -8.46 -13.62
N PHE A 138 14.86 -9.01 -12.54
CA PHE A 138 16.12 -8.58 -11.92
C PHE A 138 17.22 -9.56 -12.32
#